data_AF-A0A392WB60-F1
#
_entry.id   AF-A0A392WB60-F1
#
_cell.length_a   1.000
_cell.length_b   1.000
_cell.length_c   1.000
_cell.angle_alpha   90.00
_cell.angle_beta   90.00
_cell.angle_gamma   90.00
#
_symmetry.space_group_name_H-M   'P 1'
#
loop_
_entity.id
_entity.type
_entity.pdbx_description
1 polymer ?
#
loop_
_entity_poly.entity_id
_entity_poly.type
_entity_poly.pdbx_seq_one_letter_code
_entity_poly.pdbx_strand_id
1 'polypeptide(L)' 'MKILKGYTKNPHRLEASIIERYIAEESIEFCSNYLLEVDAIGVPKSRHDERCE' A
#
# COMPACT_ATOMS: atom_id res chain seq x y z
N MET A 1 11.19 12.13 16.15
CA MET A 1 12.07 11.41 15.20
C MET A 1 12.02 9.88 15.29
N LYS A 2 11.15 9.26 16.12
CA LYS A 2 11.09 7.78 16.24
C LYS A 2 10.58 7.08 14.97
N ILE A 3 9.61 7.69 14.29
CA ILE A 3 8.97 7.12 13.10
C ILE A 3 9.94 7.10 11.90
N LEU A 4 10.70 8.19 11.68
CA LEU A 4 11.70 8.33 10.62
C LEU A 4 12.83 7.28 10.68
N LYS A 5 13.22 6.84 11.88
CA LYS A 5 14.17 5.72 12.04
C LYS A 5 13.64 4.40 11.48
N GLY A 6 12.33 4.20 11.55
CA GLY A 6 11.68 3.05 10.93
C GLY A 6 11.87 3.05 9.42
N TYR A 7 11.87 4.23 8.78
CA TYR A 7 11.96 4.38 7.33
C TYR A 7 13.37 4.22 6.74
N THR A 8 14.42 4.26 7.57
CA THR A 8 15.79 4.13 7.09
C THR A 8 16.10 2.71 6.64
N LYS A 9 16.33 2.51 5.33
CA LYS A 9 16.65 1.23 4.70
C LYS A 9 18.11 1.17 4.25
N ASN A 10 18.70 2.31 3.87
CA ASN A 10 20.11 2.46 3.53
C ASN A 10 20.80 3.48 4.45
N PRO A 11 21.69 3.05 5.37
CA PRO A 11 22.44 3.95 6.24
C PRO A 11 23.36 4.93 5.48
N HIS A 12 23.80 4.56 4.27
CA HIS A 12 24.73 5.38 3.48
C HIS A 12 24.05 6.56 2.77
N ARG A 13 22.72 6.54 2.61
CA ARG A 13 21.93 7.63 2.01
C ARG A 13 20.62 7.79 2.77
N LEU A 14 20.73 8.30 3.99
CA LEU A 14 19.63 8.33 4.97
C LEU A 14 18.38 9.05 4.44
N GLU A 15 18.55 10.26 3.91
CA GLU A 15 17.42 11.10 3.45
C GLU A 15 16.69 10.47 2.27
N ALA A 16 17.42 10.06 1.24
CA ALA A 16 16.85 9.41 0.06
C ALA A 16 16.13 8.11 0.45
N SER A 17 16.73 7.31 1.33
CA SER A 17 16.14 6.07 1.79
C SER A 17 14.85 6.25 2.59
N ILE A 18 14.75 7.33 3.36
CA ILE A 18 13.54 7.65 4.13
C ILE A 18 12.42 8.09 3.19
N ILE A 19 12.73 8.97 2.23
CA ILE A 19 11.75 9.49 1.26
C ILE A 19 11.19 8.36 0.40
N GLU A 20 12.06 7.50 -0.13
CA GLU A 20 11.65 6.35 -0.95
C GLU A 20 10.65 5.46 -0.22
N ARG A 21 10.94 5.12 1.05
CA ARG A 21 10.08 4.22 1.81
C ARG A 21 8.78 4.89 2.24
N TYR A 22 8.83 6.17 2.60
CA TYR A 22 7.63 6.93 2.94
C TYR A 22 6.66 6.98 1.76
N ILE A 23 7.15 7.34 0.57
CA ILE A 23 6.33 7.38 -0.66
C ILE A 23 5.76 6.00 -0.98
N ALA A 24 6.54 4.93 -0.82
CA ALA A 24 6.06 3.58 -1.06
C ALA A 24 4.93 3.18 -0.09
N GLU A 25 5.07 3.45 1.21
CA GLU A 25 4.04 3.15 2.20
C GLU A 25 2.75 3.95 1.95
N GLU A 26 2.84 5.26 1.74
CA GLU A 26 1.69 6.12 1.42
C GLU A 26 0.99 5.69 0.13
N SER A 27 1.77 5.33 -0.90
CA SER A 27 1.20 4.87 -2.18
C SER A 27 0.45 3.55 -2.01
N ILE A 28 0.99 2.61 -1.21
CA ILE A 28 0.34 1.33 -0.93
C ILE A 28 -0.94 1.54 -0.12
N GLU A 29 -0.90 2.37 0.92
CA GLU A 29 -2.07 2.68 1.75
C GLU A 29 -3.17 3.34 0.90
N PHE A 30 -2.82 4.35 0.11
CA PHE A 30 -3.76 5.00 -0.80
C PHE A 30 -4.36 4.02 -1.81
N CYS A 31 -3.52 3.23 -2.50
CA CYS A 31 -4.00 2.29 -3.50
C CYS A 31 -4.88 1.20 -2.88
N SER A 32 -4.53 0.73 -1.68
CA SER A 32 -5.32 -0.29 -0.97
C SER A 32 -6.70 0.26 -0.61
N ASN A 33 -6.76 1.45 -0.04
CA ASN A 33 -8.03 2.10 0.31
C ASN A 33 -8.88 2.37 -0.93
N TYR A 34 -8.28 2.89 -1.99
CA TYR A 34 -8.97 3.11 -3.27
C TYR A 34 -9.51 1.80 -3.87
N LEU A 35 -8.69 0.74 -3.91
CA LEU A 35 -9.08 -0.55 -4.47
C LEU A 35 -10.16 -1.27 -3.66
N LEU A 36 -10.31 -0.96 -2.37
CA LEU A 36 -11.39 -1.49 -1.53
C LEU A 36 -12.75 -0.83 -1.85
N GLU A 37 -12.75 0.42 -2.29
CA GLU A 37 -13.98 1.16 -2.59
C GLU A 37 -14.49 0.94 -4.03
N VAL A 38 -13.63 0.45 -4.93
CA VAL A 38 -13.98 0.30 -6.35
C VAL A 38 -14.25 -1.16 -6.72
N ASP A 39 -15.28 -1.36 -7.54
CA ASP A 39 -15.55 -2.66 -8.14
C ASP A 39 -14.43 -3.06 -9.13
N ALA A 40 -13.96 -4.30 -9.02
CA ALA A 40 -12.96 -4.84 -9.92
C ALA A 40 -13.54 -5.00 -11.33
N ILE A 41 -13.05 -4.20 -12.29
CA ILE A 41 -13.48 -4.26 -13.68
C ILE A 41 -12.78 -5.44 -14.38
N GLY A 42 -13.57 -6.30 -15.02
CA GLY A 42 -13.05 -7.40 -15.85
C GLY A 42 -12.63 -8.65 -15.07
N VAL A 43 -12.80 -8.68 -13.74
CA VAL A 43 -12.67 -9.89 -12.94
C VAL A 43 -14.02 -10.62 -12.95
N PRO A 44 -14.10 -11.87 -13.45
CA PRO A 44 -15.33 -12.64 -13.39
C PRO A 44 -15.73 -12.86 -11.93
N LYS A 45 -16.93 -12.44 -11.54
CA LYS A 45 -17.47 -12.76 -10.21
C LYS A 45 -17.55 -14.28 -10.06
N SER A 46 -17.02 -14.80 -8.96
CA SER A 46 -17.09 -16.23 -8.70
C SER A 46 -18.55 -16.62 -8.46
N ARG A 47 -18.99 -17.80 -8.92
CA ARG A 47 -20.35 -18.32 -8.61
C ARG A 47 -20.57 -18.58 -7.11
N HIS A 48 -19.54 -18.40 -6.29
CA HIS A 48 -19.55 -18.65 -4.85
C HIS A 48 -19.44 -17.38 -4.01
N ASP A 49 -19.19 -16.21 -4.62
CA ASP A 49 -19.07 -14.94 -3.88
C ASP A 49 -20.38 -14.55 -3.20
N GLU A 50 -21.53 -14.88 -3.79
CA GLU A 50 -22.87 -14.55 -3.25
C GLU A 50 -23.32 -15.45 -2.08
N ARG A 51 -22.58 -16.52 -1.75
CA ARG A 51 -23.01 -17.46 -0.70
C ARG A 51 -22.51 -17.08 0.70
N CYS A 52 -21.72 -16.01 0.79
CA CYS A 52 -21.07 -15.56 2.04
C CYS A 52 -21.60 -14.23 2.57
N GLU A 53 -22.78 -13.77 2.10
CA GLU A 53 -23.54 -12.69 2.76
C GLU A 53 -24.55 -13.25 3.77
#